data_AF-A0A976KMX9-F1
#
_entry.id   AF-A0A976KMX9-F1
#
_cell.length_a   1.000
_cell.length_b   1.000
_cell.length_c   1.000
_cell.angle_alpha   90.00
_cell.angle_beta   90.00
_cell.angle_gamma   90.00
#
_symmetry.space_group_name_H-M   'P 1'
#
loop_
_entity.id
_entity.type
_entity.pdbx_description
1 polymer ?
#
loop_
_entity_poly.entity_id
_entity_poly.type
_entity_poly.pdbx_seq_one_letter_code
_entity_poly.pdbx_strand_id
1 'polypeptide(L)' 'MLGVILDLESLDHQDLDLTHLRVALDDWNIFASTNPDDTASRIENASIVVTNKVIIGKTEL' A
#
# COMPACT_ATOMS: atom_id res chain seq x y z
N MET A 1 1.63 -1.97 -14.33
CA MET A 1 0.61 -1.31 -13.49
C MET A 1 1.20 -1.14 -12.10
N LEU A 2 1.09 0.05 -11.49
CA LEU A 2 1.70 0.34 -10.18
C LEU A 2 0.73 0.01 -9.04
N GLY A 3 1.16 -0.86 -8.14
CA GLY A 3 0.51 -1.12 -6.85
C GLY A 3 1.21 -0.40 -5.69
N VAL A 4 0.44 -0.04 -4.65
CA VAL A 4 0.97 0.58 -3.43
C VAL A 4 0.44 -0.15 -2.20
N ILE A 5 1.34 -0.53 -1.27
CA ILE A 5 0.99 -1.05 0.06
C ILE A 5 1.36 0.02 1.08
N LEU A 6 0.39 0.52 1.85
CA LEU A 6 0.61 1.68 2.74
C LEU A 6 1.06 1.31 4.17
N ASP A 7 0.80 0.09 4.64
CA ASP A 7 1.03 -0.30 6.04
C ASP A 7 1.32 -1.80 6.23
N LEU A 8 2.35 -2.29 5.52
CA LEU A 8 2.70 -3.71 5.52
C LEU A 8 3.00 -4.25 6.93
N GLU A 9 3.63 -3.47 7.81
CA GLU A 9 3.99 -3.93 9.16
C GLU A 9 2.77 -4.25 10.03
N SER A 10 1.63 -3.60 9.76
CA SER A 10 0.36 -3.89 10.44
C SER A 10 -0.38 -5.08 9.86
N LEU A 11 -0.01 -5.50 8.64
CA LEU A 11 -0.66 -6.54 7.86
C LEU A 11 0.09 -7.88 7.97
N ASP A 12 1.42 -7.86 7.89
CA ASP A 12 2.29 -9.03 7.85
C ASP A 12 3.24 -9.04 9.06
N HIS A 13 3.07 -10.04 9.92
CA HIS A 13 3.96 -10.29 11.07
C HIS A 13 5.05 -11.32 10.73
N GLN A 14 5.43 -11.40 9.46
CA GLN A 14 6.37 -12.37 8.87
C GLN A 14 5.80 -13.79 8.78
N ASP A 15 4.49 -13.89 8.65
CA ASP A 15 3.74 -15.14 8.54
C ASP A 15 2.90 -15.24 7.25
N LEU A 16 2.79 -14.14 6.48
CA LEU A 16 2.05 -14.14 5.23
C LEU A 16 2.92 -14.51 4.02
N ASP A 17 2.39 -15.38 3.16
CA ASP A 17 2.93 -15.60 1.83
C ASP A 17 2.42 -14.53 0.85
N LEU A 18 3.28 -13.54 0.58
CA LEU A 18 2.98 -12.44 -0.34
C LEU A 18 3.42 -12.72 -1.78
N THR A 19 3.88 -13.94 -2.10
CA THR A 19 4.41 -14.27 -3.44
C THR A 19 3.40 -13.97 -4.53
N HIS A 20 2.16 -14.43 -4.34
CA HIS A 20 1.08 -14.21 -5.31
C HIS A 20 0.71 -12.73 -5.47
N LEU A 21 0.77 -11.95 -4.39
CA LEU A 21 0.52 -10.51 -4.44
C LEU A 21 1.61 -9.79 -5.23
N ARG A 22 2.88 -10.12 -4.96
CA ARG A 22 4.04 -9.49 -5.61
C ARG A 22 4.10 -9.73 -7.11
N VAL A 23 3.58 -10.86 -7.60
CA VAL A 23 3.53 -11.16 -9.05
C VAL A 23 2.25 -10.70 -9.74
N ALA A 24 1.26 -10.19 -8.98
CA ALA A 24 -0.02 -9.76 -9.55
C ALA A 24 0.09 -8.45 -10.36
N LEU A 25 1.14 -7.65 -10.13
CA LEU A 25 1.39 -6.38 -10.81
C LEU A 25 2.86 -6.28 -11.22
N ASP A 26 3.12 -5.46 -12.23
CA ASP A 26 4.48 -5.24 -12.75
C ASP A 26 5.37 -4.48 -11.76
N ASP A 27 4.79 -3.62 -10.92
CA ASP A 27 5.52 -2.76 -10.00
C ASP A 27 4.77 -2.53 -8.68
N TRP A 28 5.53 -2.38 -7.60
CA TRP A 28 5.04 -2.20 -6.24
C TRP A 28 5.89 -1.19 -5.45
N ASN A 29 5.23 -0.17 -4.91
CA ASN A 29 5.78 0.62 -3.81
C ASN A 29 5.23 0.07 -2.48
N ILE A 30 6.12 -0.39 -1.61
CA ILE A 30 5.75 -1.06 -0.36
C ILE A 30 6.26 -0.23 0.82
N PHE A 31 5.35 0.22 1.67
CA PHE A 31 5.63 0.98 2.88
C PHE A 31 5.31 0.15 4.11
N ALA A 32 6.22 0.14 5.10
CA ALA A 32 5.98 -0.50 6.39
C ALA A 32 4.84 0.20 7.15
N SER A 33 4.84 1.53 7.12
CA SER A 33 3.79 2.40 7.64
C SER A 33 3.72 3.72 6.86
N THR A 34 2.58 4.40 6.91
CA THR A 34 2.35 5.68 6.23
C THR A 34 1.87 6.73 7.22
N ASN A 35 2.52 7.89 7.21
CA ASN A 35 2.03 9.07 7.91
C ASN A 35 0.79 9.61 7.15
N PRO A 36 -0.29 10.01 7.85
CA PRO A 36 -1.46 10.62 7.21
C PRO A 36 -1.12 11.68 6.15
N ASP A 37 -0.14 12.57 6.43
CA ASP A 37 0.26 13.66 5.53
C ASP A 37 0.92 13.17 4.22
N ASP A 38 1.48 11.96 4.21
CA ASP A 38 2.13 11.39 3.02
C ASP A 38 1.14 10.64 2.11
N THR A 39 -0.04 10.26 2.63
CA THR A 39 -0.94 9.26 2.01
C THR A 39 -1.28 9.62 0.57
N ALA A 40 -1.73 10.86 0.32
CA ALA A 40 -2.10 11.34 -1.00
C ALA A 40 -0.93 11.24 -2.00
N SER A 41 0.27 11.68 -1.60
CA SER A 41 1.46 11.60 -2.46
C SER A 41 1.85 10.16 -2.80
N ARG A 42 1.69 9.23 -1.85
CA ARG A 42 2.08 7.83 -2.03
C ARG A 42 1.14 7.09 -2.98
N ILE A 43 -0.11 7.52 -3.10
CA ILE A 43 -1.12 6.88 -3.96
C ILE A 43 -1.43 7.62 -5.25
N GLU A 44 -0.84 8.81 -5.47
CA GLU A 44 -1.13 9.69 -6.61
C GLU A 44 -1.10 8.99 -7.98
N ASN A 45 -0.14 8.09 -8.19
CA ASN A 45 0.03 7.35 -9.44
C ASN A 45 -0.33 5.85 -9.32
N ALA A 46 -0.91 5.46 -8.19
CA ALA A 46 -1.26 4.07 -7.92
C ALA A 46 -2.50 3.68 -8.73
N SER A 47 -2.41 2.55 -9.43
CA SER A 47 -3.60 1.93 -10.02
C SER A 47 -4.33 1.06 -9.00
N ILE A 48 -3.61 0.50 -8.03
CA ILE A 48 -4.13 -0.34 -6.96
C ILE A 48 -3.49 0.10 -5.63
N VAL A 49 -4.32 0.29 -4.61
CA VAL A 49 -3.88 0.61 -3.24
C VAL A 49 -4.34 -0.50 -2.30
N VAL A 50 -3.40 -0.99 -1.47
CA VAL A 50 -3.64 -1.94 -0.38
C VAL A 50 -3.37 -1.23 0.94
N THR A 51 -4.36 -1.24 1.83
CA THR A 51 -4.30 -0.62 3.15
C THR A 51 -5.05 -1.46 4.18
N ASN A 52 -4.56 -1.51 5.42
CA ASN A 52 -5.22 -2.18 6.55
C ASN A 52 -5.75 -1.18 7.60
N LYS A 53 -4.98 -0.13 7.87
CA LYS A 53 -5.15 0.83 8.97
C LYS A 53 -4.96 2.28 8.51
N VAL A 54 -4.26 2.53 7.40
CA VAL A 54 -4.14 3.88 6.83
C VAL A 54 -5.50 4.32 6.31
N ILE A 55 -5.97 5.45 6.83
CA ILE A 55 -7.28 6.03 6.47
C ILE A 55 -7.18 6.59 5.07
N ILE A 56 -8.09 6.17 4.21
CA ILE A 56 -8.31 6.78 2.88
C ILE A 56 -9.69 7.42 2.92
N GLY A 57 -9.70 8.75 2.85
CA GLY A 57 -10.91 9.55 2.81
C GLY A 57 -10.98 10.39 1.54
N LYS A 58 -11.82 11.43 1.61
CA LYS A 58 -12.01 12.38 0.51
C LYS A 58 -10.77 13.26 0.27
N THR A 59 -9.89 13.40 1.25
CA THR A 59 -8.71 14.28 1.13
C THR A 59 -7.58 13.59 0.38
N GLU A 60 -7.54 12.26 0.39
CA GLU A 60 -6.50 11.44 -0.23
C GLU A 60 -6.83 10.98 -1.66
N LEU A 61 -8.10 11.11 -2.11
CA LEU A 61 -8.61 10.72 -3.43
C LEU A 61 -8.98 11.93 -4.28
#